data_AF-A0A830E6G0-F1
#
_entry.id   AF-A0A830E6G0-F1
#
_cell.length_a   1.000
_cell.length_b   1.000
_cell.length_c   1.000
_cell.angle_alpha   90.00
_cell.angle_beta   90.00
_cell.angle_gamma   90.00
#
_symmetry.space_group_name_H-M   'P 1'
#
loop_
_entity.id
_entity.type
_entity.pdbx_description
1 polymer ?
#
loop_
_entity_poly.entity_id
_entity_poly.type
_entity_poly.pdbx_seq_one_letter_code
_entity_poly.pdbx_strand_id
1 'polypeptide(L)' 'MPVTEPIRVGRDTKEELRRLKVHPRETYDDVIRRLIDVYRKCQQ' A
#
# COMPACT_ATOMS: atom_id res chain seq x y z
N MET A 1 -8.66 -6.86 16.88
CA MET A 1 -8.83 -6.58 15.44
C MET A 1 -8.03 -5.33 15.14
N PRO A 2 -7.14 -5.30 14.14
CA PRO A 2 -6.43 -4.08 13.80
C PRO A 2 -7.44 -2.99 13.43
N VAL A 3 -7.25 -1.79 13.96
CA VAL A 3 -8.09 -0.63 13.64
C VAL A 3 -7.73 -0.20 12.23
N THR A 4 -8.66 -0.33 11.29
CA THR A 4 -8.49 0.12 9.90
C THR A 4 -9.32 1.37 9.66
N GLU A 5 -8.69 2.45 9.21
CA GLU A 5 -9.38 3.67 8.81
C GLU A 5 -9.59 3.68 7.28
N PRO A 6 -10.79 4.03 6.78
CA PRO A 6 -11.05 4.08 5.34
C PRO A 6 -10.38 5.30 4.71
N ILE A 7 -9.42 5.06 3.82
CA ILE A 7 -8.75 6.12 3.04
C ILE A 7 -9.39 6.22 1.66
N ARG A 8 -9.77 7.43 1.24
CA ARG A 8 -10.20 7.69 -0.13
C ARG A 8 -8.97 7.81 -1.02
N VAL A 9 -8.89 6.94 -2.02
CA VAL A 9 -7.83 6.95 -3.03
C VAL A 9 -8.43 7.13 -4.42
N GLY A 10 -7.69 7.79 -5.30
CA GLY A 10 -8.07 7.90 -6.72
C GLY A 10 -8.17 6.54 -7.38
N ARG A 11 -8.93 6.46 -8.48
CA ARG A 11 -9.06 5.20 -9.26
C ARG A 11 -7.70 4.76 -9.80
N ASP A 12 -6.90 5.70 -10.29
CA ASP A 12 -5.55 5.47 -10.80
C ASP A 12 -4.63 4.93 -9.71
N THR A 13 -4.64 5.55 -8.53
CA THR A 13 -3.85 5.09 -7.37
C THR A 13 -4.24 3.68 -6.93
N LYS A 14 -5.53 3.35 -6.95
CA LYS A 14 -6.02 2.00 -6.60
C LYS A 14 -5.54 0.95 -7.61
N GLU A 15 -5.45 1.31 -8.89
CA GLU A 15 -4.94 0.43 -9.93
C GLU A 15 -3.44 0.21 -9.79
N GLU A 16 -2.67 1.25 -9.55
CA GLU A 16 -1.23 1.14 -9.28
C GLU A 16 -0.96 0.30 -8.04
N LEU A 17 -1.71 0.50 -6.95
CA LEU A 17 -1.62 -0.34 -5.76
C LEU A 17 -1.95 -1.81 -6.07
N ARG A 18 -2.86 -2.09 -7.01
CA ARG A 18 -3.17 -3.45 -7.45
C ARG A 18 -2.02 -4.06 -8.27
N ARG A 19 -1.35 -3.28 -9.12
CA ARG A 19 -0.17 -3.70 -9.89
C ARG A 19 1.05 -3.92 -9.01
N LEU A 20 1.18 -3.13 -7.93
CA LEU A 20 2.25 -3.22 -6.94
C LEU A 20 2.12 -4.44 -6.01
N LYS A 21 0.96 -5.10 -5.98
CA LYS A 21 0.79 -6.36 -5.22
C LYS A 21 1.72 -7.42 -5.79
N VAL A 22 2.58 -7.96 -4.93
CA VAL A 22 3.49 -9.04 -5.31
C VAL A 22 2.78 -10.39 -5.22
N HIS A 23 1.78 -10.49 -4.34
CA HIS A 23 1.00 -11.71 -4.15
C HIS A 23 -0.50 -11.43 -4.18
N PRO A 24 -1.33 -12.33 -4.75
CA PRO A 24 -2.79 -12.15 -4.80
C PRO A 24 -3.46 -12.07 -3.42
N ARG A 25 -2.83 -12.64 -2.38
CA ARG A 25 -3.30 -12.57 -0.98
C ARG A 25 -2.78 -11.35 -0.21
N GLU A 26 -1.93 -10.53 -0.81
CA GLU A 26 -1.37 -9.34 -0.16
C GLU A 26 -2.46 -8.28 0.01
N THR A 27 -2.60 -7.77 1.24
CA THR A 27 -3.57 -6.71 1.54
C THR A 27 -3.07 -5.37 1.00
N TYR A 28 -3.97 -4.42 0.81
CA TYR A 28 -3.53 -3.05 0.47
C TYR A 28 -2.71 -2.42 1.61
N ASP A 29 -2.96 -2.80 2.87
CA ASP A 29 -2.18 -2.34 4.02
C ASP A 29 -0.73 -2.80 3.92
N ASP A 30 -0.48 -4.08 3.60
CA ASP A 30 0.87 -4.63 3.41
C ASP A 30 1.63 -3.91 2.28
N VAL A 31 0.96 -3.65 1.14
CA VAL A 31 1.56 -2.91 0.01
C VAL A 31 1.92 -1.49 0.44
N ILE A 32 1.00 -0.79 1.11
CA ILE A 32 1.23 0.57 1.59
C ILE A 32 2.37 0.60 2.62
N ARG A 33 2.41 -0.37 3.54
CA ARG A 33 3.46 -0.49 4.56
C ARG A 33 4.83 -0.69 3.91
N ARG A 34 4.91 -1.51 2.86
CA ARG A 34 6.14 -1.69 2.07
C ARG A 34 6.56 -0.40 1.36
N LEU A 35 5.61 0.32 0.76
CA LEU A 35 5.89 1.61 0.11
C LEU A 35 6.43 2.63 1.11
N ILE A 36 5.86 2.71 2.32
CA ILE A 36 6.33 3.59 3.39
C ILE A 36 7.74 3.21 3.84
N ASP A 37 8.04 1.91 4.00
CA ASP A 37 9.38 1.45 4.40
C ASP A 37 10.45 1.80 3.36
N VAL A 38 10.15 1.60 2.08
CA VAL A 38 11.03 1.99 0.97
C VAL A 38 11.27 3.50 0.95
N TYR A 39 10.21 4.30 1.10
CA TYR A 39 10.33 5.74 1.16
C TYR A 39 11.21 6.21 2.34
N ARG A 40 11.04 5.61 3.52
CA ARG A 40 11.88 5.90 4.70
C ARG A 40 13.35 5.56 4.46
N LYS A 41 13.65 4.45 3.77
CA LYS A 41 15.03 4.04 3.43
C LYS A 41 15.68 4.94 2.38
N CYS A 42 14.91 5.49 1.44
CA CYS A 42 15.45 6.41 0.43
C CYS A 42 15.66 7.84 0.94
N GLN A 43 15.04 8.22 2.06
CA GLN A 43 15.20 9.55 2.69
C GLN A 43 16.32 9.59 3.75
N GLN A 44 17.02 8.48 3.94
CA GLN A 44 18.13 8.32 4.89
C GLN A 44 19.45 8.15 4.12
#